data_AF-U1R184-F1
#
_entry.id   AF-U1R184-F1
#
_cell.length_a   1.000
_cell.length_b   1.000
_cell.length_c   1.000
_cell.angle_alpha   90.00
_cell.angle_beta   90.00
_cell.angle_gamma   90.00
#
_symmetry.space_group_name_H-M   'P 1'
#
loop_
_entity.id
_entity.type
_entity.pdbx_description
1 polymer ?
#
loop_
_entity_poly.entity_id
_entity_poly.type
_entity_poly.pdbx_seq_one_letter_code
_entity_poly.pdbx_strand_id
1 'polypeptide(L)'
;MPGDATAAEQETFGPVVALSSVSDTDEAVARANDTDYGLHGALWTGDEERGRAVARRIDTGTVSINEGYPVSWAAVDAPMGGRGDSGIGRRHGPEGLLRFTDTQAVATSGPVSISSREIPDRLWAAGLSAAARLLRTVPRWIR
;
A
#
# COMPACT_ATOMS: atom_id res chain seq x y z
N MET A 1 15.70 15.90 23.27
CA MET A 1 16.78 16.44 22.42
C MET A 1 16.21 17.63 21.64
N PRO A 2 17.02 18.59 21.15
CA PRO A 2 16.59 19.51 20.10
C PRO A 2 16.07 18.73 18.89
N GLY A 3 15.00 19.20 18.25
CA GLY A 3 14.32 18.47 17.17
C GLY A 3 15.16 18.38 15.89
N ASP A 4 15.98 19.39 15.63
CA ASP A 4 16.86 19.55 14.46
C ASP A 4 18.25 18.92 14.63
N ALA A 5 18.48 18.21 15.75
CA ALA A 5 19.72 17.50 15.94
C ALA A 5 19.81 16.32 14.98
N THR A 6 20.95 16.12 14.32
CA THR A 6 21.16 14.98 13.40
C THR A 6 20.80 13.63 14.02
N ALA A 7 21.11 13.43 15.30
CA ALA A 7 20.78 12.20 16.02
C ALA A 7 19.28 12.01 16.33
N ALA A 8 18.45 13.03 16.11
CA ALA A 8 16.99 12.96 16.23
C ALA A 8 16.31 12.62 14.90
N GLU A 9 16.95 12.93 13.76
CA GLU A 9 16.37 12.76 12.42
C GLU A 9 16.97 11.59 11.64
N GLN A 10 18.24 11.26 11.90
CA GLN A 10 19.00 10.26 11.15
C GLN A 10 19.20 8.98 11.96
N GLU A 11 19.24 7.85 11.26
CA GLU A 11 19.47 6.55 11.86
C GLU A 11 20.87 6.47 12.49
N THR A 12 20.92 6.10 13.78
CA THR A 12 22.17 6.13 14.55
C THR A 12 23.06 4.90 14.33
N PHE A 13 22.49 3.75 13.92
CA PHE A 13 23.16 2.45 13.74
C PHE A 13 24.09 2.01 14.89
N GLY A 14 23.92 2.62 16.07
CA GLY A 14 24.81 2.48 17.20
C GLY A 14 24.02 2.49 18.51
N PRO A 15 24.70 2.30 19.65
CA PRO A 15 24.06 2.18 20.96
C PRO A 15 23.63 3.55 21.52
N VAL A 16 22.91 4.34 20.72
CA VAL A 16 22.48 5.70 21.04
C VAL A 16 20.97 5.78 20.90
N VAL A 17 20.31 6.27 21.95
CA VAL A 17 18.85 6.49 21.99
C VAL A 17 18.59 7.97 22.25
N ALA A 18 17.80 8.60 21.38
CA ALA A 18 17.31 9.95 21.59
C ALA A 18 15.99 9.92 22.37
N LEU A 19 15.85 10.79 23.36
CA LEU A 19 14.61 10.98 24.11
C LEU A 19 14.06 12.38 23.87
N SER A 20 12.77 12.44 23.53
CA SER A 20 12.04 13.68 23.30
C SER A 20 10.67 13.57 23.97
N SER A 21 10.29 14.62 24.70
CA SER A 21 8.97 14.71 25.33
C SER A 21 7.92 15.18 24.32
N VAL A 22 6.71 14.67 24.47
CA VAL A 22 5.51 15.04 23.73
C VAL A 22 4.42 15.39 24.75
N SER A 23 3.50 16.26 24.38
CA SER A 23 2.43 16.73 25.26
C SER A 23 1.30 15.70 25.36
N ASP A 24 1.06 14.97 24.28
CA ASP A 24 0.00 13.98 24.18
C ASP A 24 0.30 12.89 23.12
N THR A 25 -0.64 11.96 22.97
CA THR A 25 -0.52 10.83 22.03
C THR A 25 -0.64 11.26 20.57
N ASP A 26 -1.38 12.32 20.27
CA ASP A 26 -1.54 12.80 18.89
C ASP A 26 -0.25 13.44 18.39
N GLU A 27 0.41 14.25 19.24
CA GLU A 27 1.75 14.77 18.97
C GLU A 27 2.78 13.64 18.83
N ALA A 28 2.68 12.59 19.65
CA ALA A 28 3.56 11.42 19.55
C ALA A 28 3.43 10.70 18.20
N VAL A 29 2.19 10.47 17.75
CA VAL A 29 1.91 9.85 16.45
C VAL A 29 2.39 10.73 15.30
N ALA A 30 2.12 12.04 15.37
CA ALA A 30 2.56 12.98 14.34
C ALA A 30 4.08 12.97 14.19
N ARG A 31 4.83 13.03 15.31
CA ARG A 31 6.29 12.96 15.27
C ARG A 31 6.82 11.59 14.83
N ALA A 32 6.17 10.49 15.23
CA ALA A 32 6.59 9.15 14.83
C ALA A 32 6.44 8.92 13.31
N ASN A 33 5.49 9.60 12.66
CA ASN A 33 5.26 9.52 11.22
C ASN A 33 5.99 10.63 10.43
N ASP A 34 6.63 11.59 11.10
CA ASP A 34 7.40 12.68 10.49
C ASP A 34 8.82 12.22 10.13
N THR A 35 8.89 11.23 9.24
CA THR A 35 10.15 10.63 8.77
C THR A 35 9.93 9.95 7.42
N ASP A 36 10.96 9.91 6.58
CA ASP A 36 10.94 9.16 5.32
C ASP A 36 11.08 7.63 5.53
N TYR A 37 11.44 7.23 6.75
CA TYR A 37 11.66 5.83 7.14
C TYR A 37 10.43 5.24 7.84
N GLY A 38 10.26 3.93 7.75
CA GLY A 38 9.13 3.24 8.36
C GLY A 38 9.34 1.74 8.50
N LEU A 39 10.47 1.30 9.07
CA LEU A 39 10.75 -0.13 9.22
C LEU A 39 9.90 -0.77 10.35
N HIS A 40 10.03 -0.23 11.55
CA HIS A 40 9.44 -0.78 12.77
C HIS A 40 9.07 0.34 13.74
N GLY A 41 7.93 0.18 14.41
CA GLY A 41 7.53 1.03 15.54
C GLY A 41 7.28 0.20 16.79
N ALA A 42 7.50 0.78 17.95
CA ALA A 42 7.20 0.15 19.23
C ALA A 42 6.47 1.12 20.15
N LEU A 43 5.49 0.61 20.88
CA LEU A 43 4.64 1.40 21.77
C LEU A 43 4.49 0.70 23.11
N TRP A 44 4.64 1.46 24.21
CA TRP A 44 4.45 0.95 25.56
C TRP A 44 3.23 1.62 26.21
N THR A 45 2.35 0.82 26.80
CA THR A 45 1.11 1.26 27.42
C THR A 45 0.59 0.21 28.41
N GLY A 46 -0.02 0.66 29.51
CA GLY A 46 -0.76 -0.22 30.42
C GLY A 46 -2.15 -0.61 29.92
N ASP A 47 -2.62 0.01 28.84
CA ASP A 47 -3.92 -0.24 28.20
C ASP A 47 -3.68 -0.78 26.77
N GLU A 48 -3.92 -2.07 26.58
CA GLU A 48 -3.72 -2.76 25.30
C GLU A 48 -4.68 -2.30 24.21
N GLU A 49 -5.93 -1.95 24.55
CA GLU A 49 -6.92 -1.53 23.57
C GLU A 49 -6.54 -0.15 23.00
N ARG A 50 -6.14 0.77 23.88
CA ARG A 50 -5.51 2.02 23.48
C ARG A 50 -4.25 1.77 22.66
N GLY A 51 -3.41 0.82 23.08
CA GLY A 51 -2.19 0.45 22.36
C GLY A 51 -2.48 0.05 20.91
N ARG A 52 -3.46 -0.82 20.69
CA ARG A 52 -3.88 -1.24 19.34
C ARG A 52 -4.48 -0.09 18.55
N ALA A 53 -5.22 0.83 19.19
CA ALA A 53 -5.76 2.01 18.53
C ALA A 53 -4.66 2.96 18.05
N VAL A 54 -3.64 3.19 18.87
CA VAL A 54 -2.49 4.03 18.50
C VAL A 54 -1.61 3.35 17.46
N ALA A 55 -1.32 2.06 17.61
CA ALA A 55 -0.48 1.30 16.68
C ALA A 55 -0.99 1.35 15.23
N ARG A 56 -2.32 1.38 15.03
CA ARG A 56 -2.93 1.53 13.69
C ARG A 56 -2.68 2.89 13.02
N ARG A 57 -2.24 3.89 13.78
CA ARG A 57 -1.96 5.25 13.30
C ARG A 57 -0.48 5.46 12.98
N ILE A 58 0.38 4.49 13.27
CA ILE A 58 1.82 4.59 13.04
C ILE A 58 2.14 4.05 11.65
N ASP A 59 2.80 4.86 10.82
CA ASP A 59 3.04 4.58 9.40
C ASP A 59 4.31 3.75 9.17
N THR A 60 4.36 2.57 9.76
CA THR A 60 5.52 1.67 9.65
C THR A 60 5.16 0.32 9.03
N GLY A 61 6.22 -0.45 8.79
CA GLY A 61 6.18 -1.83 8.34
C GLY A 61 5.53 -2.78 9.32
N THR A 62 6.00 -2.74 10.57
CA THR A 62 5.47 -3.48 11.71
C THR A 62 5.39 -2.59 12.95
N VAL A 63 4.43 -2.86 13.83
CA VAL A 63 4.30 -2.19 15.12
C VAL A 63 4.16 -3.21 16.24
N SER A 64 4.90 -3.00 17.31
CA SER A 64 4.88 -3.83 18.51
C SER A 64 4.31 -3.08 19.71
N ILE A 65 3.60 -3.79 20.59
CA ILE A 65 3.02 -3.25 21.82
C ILE A 65 3.68 -3.94 23.00
N ASN A 66 4.20 -3.15 23.94
CA ASN A 66 4.88 -3.57 25.16
C ASN A 66 6.15 -4.41 24.94
N GLU A 67 6.76 -4.29 23.76
CA GLU A 67 8.02 -4.94 23.38
C GLU A 67 8.68 -4.16 22.24
N GLY A 68 9.99 -4.32 22.04
CA GLY A 68 10.79 -3.42 21.19
C GLY A 68 11.06 -3.87 19.75
N TYR A 69 10.89 -5.16 19.42
CA TYR A 69 11.07 -5.77 18.08
C TYR A 69 10.91 -7.30 18.09
N PRO A 70 11.43 -8.07 19.09
CA PRO A 70 11.54 -9.53 19.00
C PRO A 70 10.25 -10.29 18.65
N VAL A 71 9.08 -9.85 19.13
CA VAL A 71 7.83 -10.57 18.84
C VAL A 71 7.45 -10.41 17.37
N SER A 72 7.53 -9.17 16.85
CA SER A 72 7.25 -8.92 15.43
C SER A 72 8.25 -9.63 14.50
N TRP A 73 9.51 -9.77 14.94
CA TRP A 73 10.51 -10.52 14.20
C TRP A 73 10.28 -12.04 14.25
N ALA A 74 9.91 -12.58 15.41
CA ALA A 74 9.69 -14.02 15.58
C ALA A 74 8.38 -14.52 14.95
N ALA A 75 7.43 -13.62 14.68
CA ALA A 75 6.17 -13.94 14.01
C ALA A 75 6.38 -14.19 12.50
N VAL A 76 6.98 -15.34 12.16
CA VAL A 76 7.33 -15.73 10.79
C VAL A 76 6.13 -15.84 9.83
N ASP A 77 4.93 -16.10 10.38
CA ASP A 77 3.69 -16.17 9.60
C ASP A 77 3.10 -14.79 9.29
N ALA A 78 3.52 -13.74 10.03
CA ALA A 78 3.05 -12.38 9.81
C ALA A 78 3.98 -11.63 8.84
N PRO A 79 3.45 -10.83 7.90
CA PRO A 79 4.28 -10.12 6.94
C PRO A 79 5.19 -9.09 7.62
N MET A 80 6.45 -9.04 7.17
CA MET A 80 7.46 -8.14 7.72
C MET A 80 8.25 -7.44 6.63
N GLY A 81 8.44 -6.14 6.73
CA GLY A 81 9.11 -5.29 5.74
C GLY A 81 8.79 -3.83 6.01
N GLY A 82 9.59 -2.89 5.51
CA GLY A 82 9.43 -1.47 5.80
C GLY A 82 8.37 -0.76 4.94
N ARG A 83 8.29 0.55 5.13
CA ARG A 83 7.61 1.52 4.27
C ARG A 83 8.56 2.69 3.95
N GLY A 84 8.21 3.47 2.93
CA GLY A 84 9.03 4.60 2.48
C GLY A 84 10.45 4.14 2.11
N ASP A 85 11.43 4.87 2.60
CA ASP A 85 12.85 4.60 2.34
C ASP A 85 13.38 3.41 3.16
N SER A 86 12.58 2.85 4.08
CA SER A 86 12.91 1.57 4.73
C SER A 86 12.66 0.34 3.85
N GLY A 87 12.14 0.53 2.63
CA GLY A 87 12.06 -0.50 1.60
C GLY A 87 10.65 -0.92 1.20
N ILE A 88 10.60 -1.79 0.20
CA ILE A 88 9.37 -2.24 -0.47
C ILE A 88 9.24 -3.77 -0.36
N GLY A 89 8.00 -4.25 -0.23
CA GLY A 89 7.68 -5.68 -0.15
C GLY A 89 7.75 -6.25 1.27
N ARG A 90 7.61 -7.57 1.38
CA ARG A 90 7.60 -8.30 2.66
C ARG A 90 8.50 -9.55 2.57
N ARG A 91 9.08 -9.98 3.69
CA ARG A 91 9.98 -11.14 3.79
C ARG A 91 9.39 -12.34 4.52
N HIS A 92 8.42 -12.11 5.40
CA HIS A 92 7.70 -13.13 6.15
C HIS A 92 6.28 -13.31 5.59
N GLY A 93 5.56 -14.30 6.10
CA GLY A 93 4.21 -14.65 5.66
C GLY A 93 4.14 -15.11 4.20
N PRO A 94 2.92 -15.34 3.69
CA PRO A 94 2.69 -15.68 2.29
C PRO A 94 3.28 -14.65 1.33
N GLU A 95 3.27 -13.38 1.68
CA GLU A 95 3.81 -12.27 0.88
C GLU A 95 5.32 -12.43 0.66
N GLY A 96 6.04 -12.92 1.68
CA GLY A 96 7.46 -13.21 1.60
C GLY A 96 7.81 -14.36 0.67
N LEU A 97 6.92 -15.34 0.52
CA LEU A 97 7.07 -16.44 -0.44
C LEU A 97 6.74 -15.99 -1.86
N LEU A 98 5.64 -15.24 -2.03
CA LEU A 98 5.18 -14.77 -3.33
C LEU A 98 6.20 -13.87 -4.04
N ARG A 99 7.07 -13.17 -3.29
CA ARG A 99 8.16 -12.35 -3.88
C ARG A 99 9.16 -13.18 -4.72
N PHE A 100 9.21 -14.49 -4.53
CA PHE A 100 10.06 -15.42 -5.26
C PHE A 100 9.30 -16.15 -6.38
N THR A 101 8.11 -15.68 -6.73
CA THR A 101 7.27 -16.24 -7.80
C THR A 101 7.03 -15.20 -8.88
N ASP A 102 6.85 -15.66 -10.13
CA ASP A 102 6.48 -14.80 -11.25
C ASP A 102 4.96 -14.84 -11.48
N THR A 103 4.32 -13.66 -11.49
CA THR A 103 2.88 -13.55 -11.78
C THR A 103 2.66 -13.47 -13.28
N GLN A 104 1.85 -14.37 -13.84
CA GLN A 104 1.46 -14.35 -15.26
C GLN A 104 -0.02 -14.02 -15.41
N ALA A 105 -0.32 -12.91 -16.08
CA ALA A 105 -1.69 -12.62 -16.54
C ALA A 105 -1.96 -13.39 -17.85
N VAL A 106 -3.01 -14.21 -17.85
CA VAL A 106 -3.50 -14.91 -19.06
C VAL A 106 -4.89 -14.37 -19.39
N ALA A 107 -5.04 -13.79 -20.57
CA ALA A 107 -6.31 -13.26 -21.05
C ALA A 107 -6.69 -13.90 -22.38
N THR A 108 -7.98 -14.23 -22.52
CA THR A 108 -8.57 -14.67 -23.78
C THR A 108 -9.62 -13.65 -24.22
N SER A 109 -9.52 -13.18 -25.47
CA SER A 109 -10.58 -12.37 -26.07
C SER A 109 -11.68 -13.30 -26.58
N GLY A 110 -12.82 -13.32 -25.91
CA GLY A 110 -14.05 -13.83 -26.51
C GLY A 110 -14.60 -12.84 -27.54
N PRO A 111 -15.56 -13.25 -28.39
CA PRO A 111 -16.34 -12.28 -29.14
C PRO A 111 -16.98 -11.32 -28.13
N VAL A 112 -16.61 -10.04 -28.20
CA VAL A 112 -17.36 -8.99 -27.51
C VAL A 112 -18.74 -9.03 -28.14
N SER A 113 -19.71 -9.63 -27.43
CA SER A 113 -21.11 -9.54 -27.82
C SER A 113 -21.52 -8.10 -27.58
N ILE A 114 -21.34 -7.26 -28.60
CA ILE A 114 -22.05 -5.99 -28.72
C ILE A 114 -23.49 -6.34 -29.13
N SER A 115 -24.13 -7.31 -28.50
CA SER A 115 -25.55 -7.58 -28.70
C SER A 115 -26.29 -6.61 -27.79
N SER A 116 -27.11 -5.75 -28.36
CA SER A 116 -28.12 -5.06 -27.59
C SER A 116 -29.11 -6.11 -27.10
N ARG A 117 -29.22 -6.31 -25.78
CA ARG A 117 -30.15 -7.26 -25.14
C ARG A 117 -31.61 -7.12 -25.62
N GLU A 118 -31.95 -5.97 -26.20
CA GLU A 118 -33.29 -5.58 -26.63
C GLU A 118 -33.54 -5.72 -28.14
N ILE A 119 -32.51 -5.79 -28.99
CA ILE A 119 -32.68 -5.81 -30.46
C ILE A 119 -32.15 -7.12 -31.02
N PRO A 120 -32.92 -7.83 -31.87
CA PRO A 120 -32.45 -9.04 -32.55
C PRO A 120 -31.10 -8.82 -33.26
N ASP A 121 -30.15 -9.73 -33.06
CA ASP A 121 -28.75 -9.60 -33.50
C ASP A 121 -28.61 -9.23 -34.99
N ARG A 122 -29.50 -9.73 -35.85
CA ARG A 122 -29.50 -9.41 -37.29
C ARG A 122 -29.77 -7.93 -37.57
N LEU A 123 -30.69 -7.32 -36.83
CA LEU A 123 -31.05 -5.91 -36.99
C LEU A 123 -29.95 -5.01 -36.43
N TRP A 124 -29.38 -5.40 -35.29
CA TRP A 124 -28.25 -4.68 -34.71
C TRP A 124 -27.00 -4.75 -35.59
N ALA A 125 -26.67 -5.94 -36.12
CA ALA A 125 -25.57 -6.12 -37.07
C ALA A 125 -25.79 -5.32 -38.37
N ALA A 126 -27.03 -5.27 -38.89
CA ALA A 126 -27.37 -4.44 -40.04
C ALA A 126 -27.22 -2.94 -39.74
N GLY A 127 -27.65 -2.51 -38.55
CA GLY A 127 -27.51 -1.12 -38.08
C GLY A 127 -26.05 -0.70 -37.94
N LEU A 128 -25.23 -1.51 -37.26
CA LEU A 128 -23.78 -1.28 -37.14
C LEU A 128 -23.10 -1.22 -38.52
N SER A 129 -23.48 -2.12 -39.44
CA SER A 129 -22.94 -2.14 -40.79
C SER A 129 -23.33 -0.91 -41.60
N ALA A 130 -24.58 -0.45 -41.50
CA ALA A 130 -25.06 0.76 -42.15
C ALA A 130 -24.37 2.01 -41.58
N ALA A 131 -24.26 2.12 -40.25
CA ALA A 131 -23.56 3.21 -39.57
C ALA A 131 -22.08 3.25 -39.96
N ALA A 132 -21.39 2.10 -40.01
CA ALA A 132 -20.00 2.02 -40.45
C ALA A 132 -19.82 2.43 -41.92
N ARG A 133 -20.77 2.10 -42.80
CA ARG A 133 -20.76 2.56 -44.20
C ARG A 133 -20.99 4.06 -44.31
N LEU A 134 -21.93 4.61 -43.54
CA LEU A 134 -22.20 6.05 -43.50
C LEU A 134 -20.98 6.83 -42.98
N LEU A 135 -20.34 6.33 -41.92
CA LEU A 135 -19.11 6.91 -41.39
C LEU A 135 -17.94 6.88 -42.38
N ARG A 136 -17.95 5.95 -43.35
CA ARG A 136 -16.97 5.90 -44.44
C ARG A 136 -17.30 6.84 -45.60
N THR A 137 -18.55 7.24 -45.77
CA THR A 137 -18.97 8.20 -46.79
C THR A 137 -18.97 9.64 -46.30
N VAL A 138 -18.87 9.87 -44.99
CA VAL A 138 -18.59 11.21 -44.42
C VAL A 138 -17.17 11.65 -44.82
N PRO A 139 -17.01 12.78 -45.53
CA PRO A 139 -15.71 13.28 -45.94
C PRO A 139 -14.79 13.56 -44.74
N ARG A 140 -13.49 13.27 -44.89
CA ARG A 140 -12.49 13.37 -43.82
C ARG A 140 -12.29 14.78 -43.24
N TRP A 141 -12.87 15.83 -43.84
CA TRP A 141 -12.75 17.21 -43.36
C TRP A 141 -13.79 17.60 -42.30
N ILE A 142 -14.74 16.71 -41.97
CA ILE A 142 -15.72 16.88 -40.89
C ILE A 142 -15.29 16.10 -39.62
N ARG A 143 -14.15 15.39 -39.66
CA ARG A 143 -13.63 14.56 -38.56
C ARG A 143 -12.40 15.17 -37.91
#